data_AF-A0AAX3BFY6-F1
#
_entry.id   AF-A0AAX3BFY6-F1
#
_cell.length_a   1.000
_cell.length_b   1.000
_cell.length_c   1.000
_cell.angle_alpha   90.00
_cell.angle_beta   90.00
_cell.angle_gamma   90.00
#
_symmetry.space_group_name_H-M   'P 1'
#
loop_
_entity.id
_entity.type
_entity.pdbx_description
1 polymer ?
#
loop_
_entity_poly.entity_id
_entity_poly.type
_entity_poly.pdbx_seq_one_letter_code
_entity_poly.pdbx_strand_id
1 'polypeptide(L)'
;MKRWFFIATLFLWGTVFAQETETETPTTETPKIEESAPAESISETRPTPAPSLSPQIVEPKRPALSPSSEDRLLQAIQANPTDRNAYNRLLDYYRSQNRTEDHLKILIKAIQNVGGNLNYYLLMGDDYMTLGDYSKAIISYQYAVKEAPSNPVCYLKLGNAHLAQKNYYSAETALLAALHYGEASGKINVAFASRLLGECYEGVKNYQESLKWYQKAYRLSPTQEYKAFVNRIQALTNQ
;
A
#
# COMPACT_ATOMS: atom_id res chain seq x y z
N MET A 1 -7.24 -19.02 47.00
CA MET A 1 -6.59 -17.98 47.81
C MET A 1 -5.74 -17.11 46.90
N LYS A 2 -6.18 -15.87 46.63
CA LYS A 2 -5.51 -14.90 45.77
C LYS A 2 -4.54 -14.08 46.62
N ARG A 3 -3.28 -13.93 46.21
CA ARG A 3 -2.36 -12.91 46.75
C ARG A 3 -1.74 -12.14 45.59
N TRP A 4 -2.19 -10.91 45.45
CA TRP A 4 -1.57 -9.87 44.66
C TRP A 4 -0.49 -9.22 45.53
N PHE A 5 0.72 -9.04 44.98
CA PHE A 5 1.73 -8.16 45.56
C PHE A 5 2.00 -7.02 44.57
N PHE A 6 1.52 -5.83 44.93
CA PHE A 6 1.97 -4.55 44.43
C PHE A 6 3.28 -4.21 45.14
N ILE A 7 4.33 -3.84 44.40
CA ILE A 7 5.44 -3.04 44.95
C ILE A 7 5.69 -1.90 43.96
N ALA A 8 5.42 -0.69 44.43
CA ALA A 8 5.78 0.57 43.82
C ALA A 8 6.87 1.22 44.69
N THR A 9 7.97 1.63 44.08
CA THR A 9 9.03 2.47 44.66
C THR A 9 9.56 3.36 43.54
N LEU A 10 9.15 4.64 43.47
CA LEU A 10 9.77 5.84 44.07
C LEU A 10 11.02 6.36 43.33
N PHE A 11 10.77 7.50 42.67
CA PHE A 11 11.64 8.60 42.24
C PHE A 11 13.10 8.64 42.74
N LEU A 12 14.02 8.96 41.82
CA LEU A 12 15.19 9.79 42.14
C LEU A 12 15.49 10.79 41.01
N TRP A 13 15.59 12.06 41.41
CA TRP A 13 16.10 13.20 40.66
C TRP A 13 17.54 13.00 40.19
N GLY A 14 17.88 13.57 39.03
CA GLY A 14 19.25 13.69 38.55
C GLY A 14 19.39 14.83 37.55
N THR A 15 19.62 16.03 38.07
CA THR A 15 20.05 17.23 37.33
C THR A 15 21.52 17.10 36.92
N VAL A 16 21.85 17.22 35.64
CA VAL A 16 23.24 17.42 35.19
C VAL A 16 23.29 18.43 34.03
N PHE A 17 23.87 19.58 34.39
CA PHE A 17 24.75 20.48 33.64
C PHE A 17 24.45 20.83 32.17
N ALA A 18 24.11 22.12 31.99
CA ALA A 18 24.38 22.89 30.79
C ALA A 18 25.90 23.11 30.62
N GLN A 19 26.37 23.10 29.38
CA GLN A 19 27.68 23.63 29.01
C GLN A 19 27.48 24.59 27.83
N GLU A 20 27.87 25.83 28.06
CA GLU A 20 27.90 26.93 27.09
C GLU A 20 28.95 26.65 26.00
N THR A 21 28.61 26.95 24.75
CA THR A 21 29.60 27.28 23.72
C THR A 21 29.18 28.58 23.06
N GLU A 22 29.85 29.64 23.47
CA GLU A 22 29.83 30.96 22.86
C GLU A 22 30.73 30.99 21.60
N THR A 23 30.34 31.85 20.65
CA THR A 23 31.17 32.52 19.61
C THR A 23 31.69 31.62 18.47
N GLU A 24 31.66 31.98 17.19
CA GLU A 24 31.86 33.26 16.51
C GLU A 24 31.12 33.27 15.14
N THR A 25 30.50 34.40 14.78
CA THR A 25 30.40 34.82 13.37
C THR A 25 31.65 35.64 13.03
N PRO A 26 32.15 35.62 11.78
CA PRO A 26 32.01 36.87 11.02
C PRO A 26 31.98 36.76 9.47
N THR A 27 31.40 37.82 8.91
CA THR A 27 31.79 38.60 7.70
C THR A 27 31.71 38.01 6.30
N THR A 28 30.69 38.51 5.60
CA THR A 28 30.70 39.14 4.26
C THR A 28 32.06 39.59 3.73
N GLU A 29 32.40 39.21 2.50
CA GLU A 29 33.30 39.98 1.63
C GLU A 29 33.03 39.65 0.15
N THR A 30 32.49 40.63 -0.58
CA THR A 30 32.56 40.75 -2.04
C THR A 30 33.73 41.68 -2.38
N PRO A 31 34.55 41.34 -3.39
CA PRO A 31 34.86 42.32 -4.43
C PRO A 31 35.14 41.61 -5.79
N LYS A 32 35.33 42.22 -6.97
CA LYS A 32 35.46 43.60 -7.43
C LYS A 32 35.16 43.59 -8.94
N ILE A 33 34.70 44.73 -9.43
CA ILE A 33 34.58 45.08 -10.83
C ILE A 33 35.99 45.26 -11.43
N GLU A 34 36.20 44.75 -12.64
CA GLU A 34 37.28 45.19 -13.53
C GLU A 34 36.70 45.62 -14.87
N GLU A 35 37.02 46.86 -15.21
CA GLU A 35 36.66 47.61 -16.40
C GLU A 35 37.92 47.67 -17.29
N SER A 36 37.80 47.33 -18.58
CA SER A 36 38.79 47.72 -19.59
C SER A 36 38.13 47.89 -20.97
N ALA A 37 38.28 49.10 -21.50
CA ALA A 37 37.76 49.68 -22.75
C ALA A 37 38.53 49.19 -24.01
N PRO A 38 38.46 49.90 -25.17
CA PRO A 38 37.32 50.25 -26.04
C PRO A 38 37.55 49.81 -27.52
N ALA A 39 36.51 49.78 -28.37
CA ALA A 39 36.70 50.03 -29.81
C ALA A 39 35.38 50.36 -30.55
N GLU A 40 35.42 51.54 -31.18
CA GLU A 40 34.97 51.87 -32.54
C GLU A 40 33.48 51.89 -32.90
N SER A 41 33.09 53.10 -33.33
CA SER A 41 31.88 53.47 -34.03
C SER A 41 31.83 52.87 -35.44
N ILE A 42 30.74 52.19 -35.77
CA ILE A 42 30.27 52.12 -37.15
C ILE A 42 28.74 52.26 -37.13
N SER A 43 28.27 53.33 -37.77
CA SER A 43 26.87 53.60 -38.03
C SER A 43 26.34 52.61 -39.07
N GLU A 44 25.47 51.71 -38.66
CA GLU A 44 24.64 50.94 -39.60
C GLU A 44 23.16 51.11 -39.24
N THR A 45 22.45 51.71 -40.18
CA THR A 45 20.99 51.86 -40.21
C THR A 45 20.32 50.49 -40.11
N ARG A 46 19.64 50.21 -39.00
CA ARG A 46 18.73 49.05 -38.93
C ARG A 46 17.55 49.28 -39.88
N PRO A 47 17.26 48.36 -40.82
CA PRO A 47 15.98 48.37 -41.50
C PRO A 47 14.89 48.00 -40.49
N THR A 48 13.76 48.72 -40.56
CA THR A 48 12.52 48.34 -39.86
C THR A 48 12.15 46.90 -40.24
N PRO A 49 11.84 46.00 -39.28
CA PRO A 49 11.36 44.68 -39.64
C PRO A 49 10.00 44.83 -40.34
N ALA A 50 9.87 44.25 -41.53
CA ALA A 50 8.59 44.07 -42.19
C ALA A 50 7.64 43.30 -41.26
N PRO A 51 6.32 43.54 -41.31
CA PRO A 51 5.36 42.79 -40.51
C PRO A 51 5.44 41.31 -40.90
N SER A 52 5.90 40.47 -39.97
CA SER A 52 5.85 39.02 -40.16
C SER A 52 4.38 38.60 -40.14
N LEU A 53 3.85 38.27 -41.32
CA LEU A 53 2.62 37.48 -41.44
C LEU A 53 2.94 36.06 -40.97
N SER A 54 2.91 35.85 -39.66
CA SER A 54 2.78 34.51 -39.11
C SER A 54 1.40 34.00 -39.53
N PRO A 55 1.27 32.85 -40.21
CA PRO A 55 -0.04 32.27 -40.41
C PRO A 55 -0.65 32.02 -39.03
N GLN A 56 -1.73 32.74 -38.70
CA GLN A 56 -2.56 32.37 -37.57
C GLN A 56 -3.10 30.98 -37.90
N ILE A 57 -2.51 29.97 -37.26
CA ILE A 57 -3.12 28.66 -37.16
C ILE A 57 -4.39 28.89 -36.35
N VAL A 58 -5.50 29.13 -37.03
CA VAL A 58 -6.82 28.99 -36.42
C VAL A 58 -6.93 27.52 -36.10
N GLU A 59 -6.62 27.14 -34.85
CA GLU A 59 -6.91 25.79 -34.40
C GLU A 59 -8.40 25.53 -34.67
N PRO A 60 -8.75 24.46 -35.41
CA PRO A 60 -10.15 24.11 -35.57
C PRO A 60 -10.72 23.94 -34.17
N LYS A 61 -11.82 24.62 -33.85
CA LYS A 61 -12.56 24.46 -32.61
C LYS A 61 -12.88 22.97 -32.49
N ARG A 62 -12.05 22.22 -31.76
CA ARG A 62 -12.22 20.78 -31.62
C ARG A 62 -13.63 20.59 -31.07
N PRO A 63 -14.48 19.76 -31.69
CA PRO A 63 -15.73 19.36 -31.05
C PRO A 63 -15.34 18.85 -29.66
N ALA A 64 -16.03 19.30 -28.62
CA ALA A 64 -15.75 18.90 -27.25
C ALA A 64 -15.61 17.38 -27.23
N LEU A 65 -14.37 16.90 -27.05
CA LEU A 65 -14.10 15.47 -26.93
C LEU A 65 -15.04 14.97 -25.84
N SER A 66 -15.85 13.96 -26.15
CA SER A 66 -16.71 13.39 -25.13
C SER A 66 -15.82 13.04 -23.93
N PRO A 67 -16.17 13.50 -22.71
CA PRO A 67 -15.32 13.28 -21.55
C PRO A 67 -15.03 11.79 -21.43
N SER A 68 -13.78 11.45 -21.14
CA SER A 68 -13.39 10.06 -20.96
C SER A 68 -14.31 9.39 -19.92
N SER A 69 -14.41 8.07 -19.95
CA SER A 69 -15.22 7.37 -18.94
C SER A 69 -14.77 7.73 -17.52
N GLU A 70 -13.47 7.98 -17.32
CA GLU A 70 -12.89 8.50 -16.07
C GLU A 70 -13.41 9.91 -15.74
N ASP A 71 -13.33 10.86 -16.67
CA ASP A 71 -13.78 12.25 -16.46
C ASP A 71 -15.25 12.33 -16.06
N ARG A 72 -16.11 11.54 -16.73
CA ARG A 72 -17.55 11.49 -16.41
C ARG A 72 -17.81 10.98 -15.00
N LEU A 73 -17.04 9.99 -14.55
CA LEU A 73 -17.18 9.42 -13.20
C LEU A 73 -16.64 10.37 -12.14
N LEU A 74 -15.53 11.07 -12.42
CA LEU A 74 -15.00 12.11 -11.54
C LEU A 74 -15.97 13.30 -11.40
N GLN A 75 -16.58 13.75 -12.50
CA GLN A 75 -17.62 14.78 -12.47
C GLN A 75 -18.84 14.35 -11.65
N ALA A 76 -19.26 13.08 -11.77
CA ALA A 76 -20.36 12.53 -10.97
C ALA A 76 -20.06 12.57 -9.47
N ILE A 77 -18.84 12.19 -9.06
CA ILE A 77 -18.38 12.28 -7.67
C ILE A 77 -18.31 13.75 -7.22
N GLN A 78 -17.85 14.67 -8.06
CA GLN A 78 -17.79 16.09 -7.72
C GLN A 78 -19.20 16.68 -7.51
N ALA A 79 -20.16 16.28 -8.35
CA ALA A 79 -21.54 16.72 -8.25
C ALA A 79 -22.25 16.14 -7.03
N ASN A 80 -21.94 14.89 -6.66
CA ASN A 80 -22.42 14.25 -5.44
C ASN A 80 -21.32 13.43 -4.74
N PRO A 81 -20.56 14.05 -3.81
CA PRO A 81 -19.48 13.37 -3.10
C PRO A 81 -19.92 12.23 -2.20
N THR A 82 -21.22 12.06 -1.95
CA THR A 82 -21.74 10.96 -1.12
C THR A 82 -22.30 9.80 -1.95
N ASP A 83 -22.26 9.89 -3.28
CA ASP A 83 -22.76 8.84 -4.17
C ASP A 83 -21.82 7.63 -4.21
N ARG A 84 -22.16 6.61 -3.42
CA ARG A 84 -21.46 5.32 -3.38
C ARG A 84 -21.35 4.65 -4.76
N ASN A 85 -22.36 4.77 -5.61
CA ASN A 85 -22.36 4.10 -6.91
C ASN A 85 -21.36 4.75 -7.87
N ALA A 86 -21.21 6.08 -7.81
CA ALA A 86 -20.21 6.80 -8.60
C ALA A 86 -18.79 6.35 -8.20
N TYR A 87 -18.49 6.25 -6.90
CA TYR A 87 -17.22 5.68 -6.41
C TYR A 87 -17.01 4.25 -6.88
N ASN A 88 -18.00 3.37 -6.70
CA ASN A 88 -17.86 1.95 -7.08
C ASN A 88 -17.56 1.79 -8.58
N ARG A 89 -18.23 2.57 -9.45
CA ARG A 89 -17.97 2.54 -10.89
C ARG A 89 -16.56 3.02 -11.25
N LEU A 90 -16.04 4.03 -10.55
CA LEU A 90 -14.68 4.50 -10.78
C LEU A 90 -13.62 3.53 -10.25
N LEU A 91 -13.89 2.87 -9.12
CA LEU A 91 -13.05 1.79 -8.62
C LEU A 91 -13.02 0.62 -9.61
N ASP A 92 -14.17 0.18 -10.12
CA ASP A 92 -14.22 -0.87 -11.15
C ASP A 92 -13.46 -0.47 -12.42
N TYR A 93 -13.56 0.80 -12.83
CA TYR A 93 -12.80 1.34 -13.94
C TYR A 93 -11.29 1.23 -13.70
N TYR A 94 -10.75 1.76 -12.60
CA TYR A 94 -9.31 1.70 -12.33
C TYR A 94 -8.80 0.27 -12.13
N ARG A 95 -9.59 -0.60 -11.51
CA ARG A 95 -9.27 -2.02 -11.39
C ARG A 95 -9.17 -2.70 -12.76
N SER A 96 -10.08 -2.40 -13.69
CA SER A 96 -10.02 -2.93 -15.07
C SER A 96 -8.77 -2.48 -15.85
N GLN A 97 -8.20 -1.34 -15.48
CA GLN A 97 -7.00 -0.77 -16.09
C GLN A 97 -5.72 -1.14 -15.32
N ASN A 98 -5.81 -1.92 -14.25
CA ASN A 98 -4.71 -2.21 -13.33
C ASN A 98 -4.01 -0.94 -12.78
N ARG A 99 -4.75 0.16 -12.63
CA ARG A 99 -4.24 1.43 -12.08
C ARG A 99 -4.37 1.45 -10.57
N THR A 100 -3.56 0.65 -9.87
CA THR A 100 -3.66 0.42 -8.41
C THR A 100 -3.52 1.70 -7.58
N GLU A 101 -2.60 2.60 -7.93
CA GLU A 101 -2.41 3.85 -7.16
C GLU A 101 -3.64 4.78 -7.25
N ASP A 102 -4.25 4.89 -8.43
CA ASP A 102 -5.43 5.72 -8.62
C ASP A 102 -6.67 5.08 -8.01
N HIS A 103 -6.77 3.74 -8.10
CA HIS A 103 -7.77 2.96 -7.37
C HIS A 103 -7.71 3.26 -5.87
N LEU A 104 -6.53 3.20 -5.26
CA LEU A 104 -6.33 3.49 -3.85
C LEU A 104 -6.71 4.93 -3.46
N LYS A 105 -6.31 5.93 -4.28
CA LYS A 105 -6.69 7.34 -4.05
C LYS A 105 -8.22 7.51 -4.02
N ILE A 106 -8.93 6.89 -4.95
CA ILE A 106 -10.39 6.94 -5.00
C ILE A 106 -11.02 6.18 -3.85
N LEU A 107 -10.44 5.05 -3.46
CA LEU A 107 -10.94 4.24 -2.35
C LEU A 107 -10.84 4.99 -1.02
N ILE A 108 -9.74 5.69 -0.78
CA ILE A 108 -9.56 6.58 0.38
C ILE A 108 -10.63 7.68 0.36
N LYS A 109 -10.85 8.34 -0.78
CA LYS A 109 -11.92 9.33 -0.93
C LYS A 109 -13.31 8.74 -0.68
N ALA A 110 -13.58 7.53 -1.15
CA ALA A 110 -14.85 6.84 -0.93
C ALA A 110 -15.08 6.60 0.57
N ILE A 111 -14.07 6.10 1.28
CA ILE A 111 -14.14 5.89 2.73
C ILE A 111 -14.36 7.21 3.48
N GLN A 112 -13.70 8.29 3.06
CA GLN A 112 -13.83 9.62 3.69
C GLN A 112 -15.22 10.25 3.50
N ASN A 113 -15.81 10.14 2.30
CA ASN A 113 -17.06 10.84 1.98
C ASN A 113 -18.32 9.98 2.18
N VAL A 114 -18.22 8.67 1.99
CA VAL A 114 -19.36 7.72 2.00
C VAL A 114 -19.33 6.81 3.24
N GLY A 115 -18.18 6.71 3.91
CA GLY A 115 -17.95 5.81 5.03
C GLY A 115 -17.30 4.49 4.62
N GLY A 116 -16.48 3.95 5.51
CA GLY A 116 -15.85 2.65 5.36
C GLY A 116 -16.86 1.50 5.45
N ASN A 117 -16.55 0.41 4.76
CA ASN A 117 -17.28 -0.84 4.87
C ASN A 117 -16.32 -2.00 4.60
N LEU A 118 -16.76 -3.21 4.92
CA LEU A 118 -16.01 -4.45 4.70
C LEU A 118 -15.33 -4.50 3.32
N ASN A 119 -16.08 -4.26 2.23
CA ASN A 119 -15.57 -4.39 0.87
C ASN A 119 -14.47 -3.35 0.58
N TYR A 120 -14.64 -2.11 1.03
CA TYR A 120 -13.62 -1.07 0.85
C TYR A 120 -12.33 -1.37 1.62
N TYR A 121 -12.44 -1.90 2.84
CA TYR A 121 -11.26 -2.29 3.61
C TYR A 121 -10.53 -3.49 2.99
N LEU A 122 -11.26 -4.46 2.44
CA LEU A 122 -10.67 -5.57 1.70
C LEU A 122 -9.95 -5.11 0.43
N LEU A 123 -10.60 -4.28 -0.38
CA LEU A 123 -10.01 -3.72 -1.61
C LEU A 123 -8.77 -2.88 -1.31
N MET A 124 -8.80 -2.08 -0.24
CA MET A 124 -7.68 -1.25 0.16
C MET A 124 -6.49 -2.10 0.62
N GLY A 125 -6.78 -3.17 1.37
CA GLY A 125 -5.77 -4.14 1.72
C GLY A 125 -5.17 -4.83 0.50
N ASP A 126 -5.99 -5.18 -0.49
CA ASP A 126 -5.53 -5.81 -1.74
C ASP A 126 -4.62 -4.86 -2.54
N ASP A 127 -4.99 -3.58 -2.67
CA ASP A 127 -4.15 -2.58 -3.33
C ASP A 127 -2.80 -2.43 -2.64
N TYR A 128 -2.80 -2.35 -1.30
CA TYR A 128 -1.55 -2.26 -0.54
C TYR A 128 -0.71 -3.53 -0.64
N MET A 129 -1.32 -4.71 -0.73
CA MET A 129 -0.60 -5.95 -1.03
C MET A 129 0.07 -5.89 -2.41
N THR A 130 -0.64 -5.40 -3.42
CA THR A 130 -0.09 -5.24 -4.79
C THR A 130 1.04 -4.23 -4.84
N LEU A 131 0.95 -3.14 -4.06
CA LEU A 131 2.01 -2.13 -3.94
C LEU A 131 3.17 -2.57 -3.03
N GLY A 132 3.07 -3.71 -2.35
CA GLY A 132 4.08 -4.19 -1.41
C GLY A 132 4.09 -3.48 -0.04
N ASP A 133 3.16 -2.56 0.21
CA ASP A 133 2.99 -1.91 1.52
C ASP A 133 2.18 -2.80 2.46
N TYR A 134 2.78 -3.92 2.88
CA TYR A 134 2.12 -4.91 3.71
C TYR A 134 1.65 -4.35 5.06
N SER A 135 2.27 -3.27 5.55
CA SER A 135 1.91 -2.66 6.84
C SER A 135 0.54 -2.01 6.74
N LYS A 136 0.31 -1.23 5.68
CA LYS A 136 -1.02 -0.65 5.42
C LYS A 136 -2.03 -1.71 4.99
N ALA A 137 -1.60 -2.78 4.32
CA ALA A 137 -2.48 -3.91 4.02
C ALA A 137 -3.02 -4.57 5.30
N ILE A 138 -2.15 -4.86 6.28
CA ILE A 138 -2.53 -5.42 7.58
C ILE A 138 -3.54 -4.51 8.29
N ILE A 139 -3.28 -3.21 8.37
CA ILE A 139 -4.20 -2.25 8.99
C ILE A 139 -5.57 -2.28 8.29
N SER A 140 -5.58 -2.28 6.95
CA SER A 140 -6.81 -2.33 6.16
C SER A 140 -7.60 -3.60 6.43
N TYR A 141 -6.94 -4.76 6.45
CA TYR A 141 -7.60 -6.03 6.76
C TYR A 141 -8.05 -6.13 8.22
N GLN A 142 -7.37 -5.49 9.17
CA GLN A 142 -7.85 -5.40 10.55
C GLN A 142 -9.16 -4.61 10.65
N TYR A 143 -9.32 -3.53 9.88
CA TYR A 143 -10.61 -2.85 9.77
C TYR A 143 -11.68 -3.77 9.15
N ALA A 144 -11.33 -4.56 8.11
CA ALA A 144 -12.25 -5.54 7.55
C ALA A 144 -12.69 -6.62 8.56
N VAL A 145 -11.76 -7.13 9.39
CA VAL A 145 -12.07 -8.05 10.49
C VAL A 145 -12.98 -7.39 11.53
N LYS A 146 -12.77 -6.12 11.85
CA LYS A 146 -13.64 -5.38 12.77
C LYS A 146 -15.07 -5.25 12.24
N GLU A 147 -15.23 -5.00 10.94
CA GLU A 147 -16.54 -4.92 10.28
C GLU A 147 -17.24 -6.28 10.20
N ALA A 148 -16.49 -7.37 10.02
CA ALA A 148 -17.04 -8.72 9.94
C ALA A 148 -16.18 -9.74 10.70
N PRO A 149 -16.35 -9.84 12.04
CA PRO A 149 -15.49 -10.65 12.92
C PRO A 149 -15.53 -12.16 12.69
N SER A 150 -16.49 -12.66 11.90
CA SER A 150 -16.62 -14.08 11.57
C SER A 150 -16.43 -14.35 10.08
N ASN A 151 -15.90 -13.39 9.31
CA ASN A 151 -15.68 -13.56 7.88
C ASN A 151 -14.31 -14.19 7.61
N PRO A 152 -14.25 -15.45 7.12
CA PRO A 152 -12.99 -16.16 6.93
C PRO A 152 -12.10 -15.51 5.86
N VAL A 153 -12.65 -14.77 4.89
CA VAL A 153 -11.87 -14.08 3.85
C VAL A 153 -11.02 -12.97 4.45
N CYS A 154 -11.53 -12.26 5.47
CA CYS A 154 -10.78 -11.20 6.15
C CYS A 154 -9.54 -11.76 6.84
N TYR A 155 -9.72 -12.86 7.57
CA TYR A 155 -8.63 -13.57 8.24
C TYR A 155 -7.63 -14.18 7.28
N LEU A 156 -8.09 -14.75 6.16
CA LEU A 156 -7.20 -15.30 5.13
C LEU A 156 -6.27 -14.22 4.55
N LYS A 157 -6.85 -13.06 4.19
CA LYS A 157 -6.10 -11.93 3.63
C LYS A 157 -5.17 -11.30 4.67
N LEU A 158 -5.62 -11.15 5.92
CA LEU A 158 -4.80 -10.67 7.04
C LEU A 158 -3.60 -11.61 7.30
N GLY A 159 -3.85 -12.92 7.32
CA GLY A 159 -2.80 -13.92 7.51
C GLY A 159 -1.76 -13.90 6.39
N ASN A 160 -2.20 -13.78 5.14
CA ASN A 160 -1.31 -13.63 3.99
C ASN A 160 -0.46 -12.35 4.08
N ALA A 161 -1.05 -11.23 4.50
CA ALA A 161 -0.31 -9.98 4.69
C ALA A 161 0.74 -10.07 5.80
N HIS A 162 0.42 -10.70 6.93
CA HIS A 162 1.40 -10.99 7.97
C HIS A 162 2.52 -11.91 7.49
N LEU A 163 2.19 -12.92 6.69
CA LEU A 163 3.19 -13.83 6.12
C LEU A 163 4.16 -13.10 5.18
N ALA A 164 3.65 -12.19 4.35
CA ALA A 164 4.48 -11.36 3.47
C ALA A 164 5.47 -10.48 4.25
N GLN A 165 5.12 -10.08 5.48
CA GLN A 165 6.04 -9.41 6.41
C GLN A 165 6.93 -10.35 7.22
N LYS A 166 6.82 -11.67 7.04
CA LYS A 166 7.47 -12.70 7.87
C LYS A 166 7.05 -12.65 9.34
N ASN A 167 5.87 -12.09 9.63
CA ASN A 167 5.24 -12.11 10.96
C ASN A 167 4.54 -13.45 11.17
N TYR A 168 5.32 -14.53 11.25
CA TYR A 168 4.82 -15.91 11.16
C TYR A 168 3.77 -16.26 12.23
N TYR A 169 3.93 -15.80 13.47
CA TYR A 169 2.96 -16.07 14.54
C TYR A 169 1.60 -15.39 14.32
N SER A 170 1.61 -14.12 13.90
CA SER A 170 0.38 -13.40 13.56
C SER A 170 -0.28 -13.97 12.31
N ALA A 171 0.52 -14.41 11.34
CA ALA A 171 0.04 -15.08 10.14
C ALA A 171 -0.67 -16.40 10.49
N GLU A 172 -0.02 -17.25 11.28
CA GLU A 172 -0.59 -18.52 11.77
C GLU A 172 -1.93 -18.28 12.47
N THR A 173 -1.98 -17.35 13.42
CA THR A 173 -3.19 -17.03 14.19
C THR A 173 -4.35 -16.65 13.27
N ALA A 174 -4.11 -15.75 12.30
CA ALA A 174 -5.13 -15.33 11.36
C ALA A 174 -5.54 -16.46 10.40
N LEU A 175 -4.60 -17.26 9.90
CA LEU A 175 -4.90 -18.37 8.99
C LEU A 175 -5.70 -19.49 9.67
N LEU A 176 -5.41 -19.81 10.93
CA LEU A 176 -6.20 -20.74 11.73
C LEU A 176 -7.62 -20.22 11.97
N ALA A 177 -7.78 -18.91 12.23
CA ALA A 177 -9.11 -18.29 12.30
C ALA A 177 -9.86 -18.37 10.96
N ALA A 178 -9.18 -18.18 9.84
CA ALA A 178 -9.78 -18.33 8.51
C ALA A 178 -10.33 -19.75 8.28
N LEU A 179 -9.56 -20.77 8.65
CA LEU A 179 -9.99 -22.16 8.60
C LEU A 179 -11.17 -22.42 9.55
N HIS A 180 -11.09 -21.94 10.79
CA HIS A 180 -12.17 -22.09 11.78
C HIS A 180 -13.52 -21.57 11.26
N TYR A 181 -13.55 -20.38 10.67
CA TYR A 181 -14.79 -19.77 10.17
C TYR A 181 -15.21 -20.22 8.76
N GLY A 182 -14.30 -20.81 7.97
CA GLY A 182 -14.49 -20.96 6.52
C GLY A 182 -14.34 -22.36 5.95
N GLU A 183 -13.70 -23.29 6.67
CA GLU A 183 -13.35 -24.62 6.14
C GLU A 183 -14.61 -25.44 5.82
N ALA A 184 -15.56 -25.54 6.75
CA ALA A 184 -16.79 -26.29 6.54
C ALA A 184 -17.77 -25.61 5.56
N SER A 185 -17.71 -24.27 5.47
CA SER A 185 -18.67 -23.50 4.68
C SER A 185 -18.27 -23.33 3.21
N GLY A 186 -17.05 -23.72 2.82
CA GLY A 186 -16.53 -23.53 1.45
C GLY A 186 -16.33 -22.06 1.06
N LYS A 187 -16.25 -21.15 2.03
CA LYS A 187 -16.10 -19.69 1.78
C LYS A 187 -14.68 -19.27 1.45
N ILE A 188 -13.71 -20.16 1.66
CA ILE A 188 -12.30 -19.96 1.37
C ILE A 188 -11.73 -21.16 0.66
N ASN A 189 -10.62 -20.95 -0.06
CA ASN A 189 -9.81 -22.04 -0.56
C ASN A 189 -8.96 -22.62 0.58
N VAL A 190 -9.41 -23.75 1.14
CA VAL A 190 -8.76 -24.44 2.27
C VAL A 190 -7.36 -24.94 1.88
N ALA A 191 -7.15 -25.34 0.63
CA ALA A 191 -5.84 -25.78 0.15
C ALA A 191 -4.84 -24.61 0.14
N PHE A 192 -5.28 -23.44 -0.34
CA PHE A 192 -4.48 -22.22 -0.32
C PHE A 192 -4.14 -21.76 1.10
N ALA A 193 -5.12 -21.77 2.01
CA ALA A 193 -4.90 -21.43 3.43
C ALA A 193 -3.91 -22.42 4.09
N SER A 194 -4.03 -23.71 3.78
CA SER A 194 -3.12 -24.75 4.28
C SER A 194 -1.69 -24.57 3.74
N ARG A 195 -1.52 -24.17 2.48
CA ARG A 195 -0.19 -23.81 1.93
C ARG A 195 0.43 -22.66 2.72
N LEU A 196 -0.33 -21.58 2.96
CA LEU A 196 0.17 -20.42 3.72
C LEU A 196 0.60 -20.80 5.15
N LEU A 197 -0.13 -21.71 5.82
CA LEU A 197 0.29 -22.26 7.11
C LEU A 197 1.59 -23.08 6.99
N GLY A 198 1.72 -23.88 5.93
CA GLY A 198 2.97 -24.58 5.62
C GLY A 198 4.16 -23.64 5.52
N GLU A 199 3.98 -22.50 4.84
CA GLU A 199 4.99 -21.43 4.72
C GLU A 199 5.29 -20.74 6.05
N CYS A 200 4.28 -20.56 6.92
CA CYS A 200 4.49 -20.02 8.26
C CYS A 200 5.42 -20.91 9.09
N TYR A 201 5.13 -22.21 9.16
CA TYR A 201 5.93 -23.16 9.92
C TYR A 201 7.30 -23.39 9.30
N GLU A 202 7.40 -23.36 7.98
CA GLU A 202 8.68 -23.41 7.29
C GLU A 202 9.56 -22.20 7.65
N GLY A 203 8.97 -21.00 7.67
CA GLY A 203 9.67 -19.76 8.01
C GLY A 203 10.30 -19.77 9.41
N VAL A 204 9.66 -20.47 10.35
CA VAL A 204 10.21 -20.71 11.70
C VAL A 204 11.01 -22.02 11.82
N LYS A 205 11.31 -22.67 10.70
CA LYS A 205 12.05 -23.95 10.60
C LYS A 205 11.41 -25.13 11.33
N ASN A 206 10.10 -25.05 11.60
CA ASN A 206 9.33 -26.18 12.09
C ASN A 206 8.88 -27.05 10.91
N TYR A 207 9.81 -27.83 10.36
CA TYR A 207 9.57 -28.62 9.15
C TYR A 207 8.53 -29.74 9.37
N GLN A 208 8.38 -30.25 10.59
CA GLN A 208 7.38 -31.27 10.90
C GLN A 208 5.95 -30.73 10.75
N GLU A 209 5.64 -29.56 11.32
CA GLU A 209 4.32 -28.95 11.14
C GLU A 209 4.13 -28.43 9.72
N SER A 210 5.16 -27.83 9.12
CA SER A 210 5.13 -27.37 7.73
C SER A 210 4.73 -28.50 6.78
N LEU A 211 5.32 -29.68 6.94
CA LEU A 211 5.02 -30.87 6.13
C LEU A 211 3.54 -31.27 6.25
N LYS A 212 2.97 -31.29 7.46
CA LYS A 212 1.56 -31.63 7.67
C LYS A 212 0.64 -30.69 6.90
N TRP A 213 0.91 -29.39 6.94
CA TRP A 213 0.10 -28.39 6.25
C TRP A 213 0.24 -28.44 4.74
N TYR A 214 1.46 -28.62 4.21
CA TYR A 214 1.65 -28.83 2.77
C TYR A 214 1.01 -30.13 2.27
N GLN A 215 1.05 -31.21 3.06
CA GLN A 215 0.34 -32.45 2.73
C GLN A 215 -1.18 -32.26 2.72
N LYS A 216 -1.73 -31.48 3.67
CA LYS A 216 -3.16 -31.11 3.65
C LYS A 216 -3.50 -30.33 2.38
N ALA A 217 -2.68 -29.34 2.02
CA ALA A 217 -2.86 -28.56 0.79
C ALA A 217 -2.85 -29.47 -0.46
N TYR A 218 -1.85 -30.35 -0.58
CA TYR A 218 -1.72 -31.29 -1.71
C TYR A 218 -2.89 -32.28 -1.79
N ARG A 219 -3.37 -32.79 -0.65
CA ARG A 219 -4.53 -33.71 -0.62
C ARG A 219 -5.80 -33.05 -1.13
N LEU A 220 -6.01 -31.78 -0.78
CA LEU A 220 -7.18 -31.00 -1.20
C LEU A 220 -7.07 -30.52 -2.64
N SER A 221 -5.86 -30.21 -3.11
CA SER A 221 -5.59 -29.79 -4.48
C SER A 221 -4.25 -30.38 -4.96
N PRO A 222 -4.29 -31.51 -5.69
CA PRO A 222 -3.08 -32.22 -6.14
C PRO A 222 -2.31 -31.51 -7.27
N THR A 223 -1.76 -30.32 -7.01
CA THR A 223 -0.95 -29.55 -7.98
C THR A 223 0.52 -29.97 -7.94
N GLN A 224 1.25 -29.74 -9.04
CA GLN A 224 2.70 -29.96 -9.06
C GLN A 224 3.44 -29.06 -8.08
N GLU A 225 2.96 -27.84 -7.89
CA GLU A 225 3.49 -26.88 -6.91
C GLU A 225 3.42 -27.46 -5.49
N TYR A 226 2.25 -27.97 -5.06
CA TYR A 226 2.09 -28.48 -3.70
C TYR A 226 2.87 -29.78 -3.48
N LYS A 227 2.95 -30.62 -4.52
CA LYS A 227 3.83 -31.80 -4.51
C LYS A 227 5.30 -31.42 -4.31
N ALA A 228 5.76 -30.36 -4.97
CA ALA A 228 7.12 -29.87 -4.83
C ALA A 228 7.40 -29.37 -3.40
N PHE A 229 6.46 -28.64 -2.77
CA PHE A 229 6.58 -28.25 -1.36
C PHE A 229 6.69 -29.45 -0.43
N VAL A 230 5.81 -30.45 -0.58
CA VAL A 230 5.84 -31.67 0.24
C VAL A 230 7.19 -32.39 0.12
N ASN A 231 7.66 -32.65 -1.10
CA ASN A 231 8.91 -33.37 -1.32
C ASN A 231 10.11 -32.64 -0.72
N ARG A 232 10.15 -31.30 -0.89
CA ARG A 232 11.24 -30.47 -0.36
C ARG A 232 11.28 -30.47 1.16
N ILE A 233 10.14 -30.26 1.83
CA ILE A 233 10.08 -30.25 3.30
C ILE A 233 10.30 -31.64 3.89
N GLN A 234 9.84 -32.70 3.21
CA GLN A 234 10.09 -34.07 3.64
C GLN A 234 11.60 -34.38 3.69
N ALA A 235 12.36 -33.92 2.70
CA ALA A 235 13.81 -34.08 2.69
C ALA A 235 14.49 -33.36 3.86
N LEU A 236 14.03 -32.15 4.21
CA LEU A 236 14.53 -31.37 5.35
C LEU A 236 14.16 -31.96 6.71
N THR A 237 13.09 -32.76 6.78
CA THR A 237 12.66 -33.41 8.03
C THR A 237 13.46 -34.68 8.34
N ASN A 238 14.09 -35.27 7.31
CA ASN A 238 14.86 -36.50 7.42
C ASN A 238 16.38 -36.27 7.64
N GLN A 239 16.82 -35.01 7.72
CA GLN A 239 18.20 -34.60 8.04
C GLN A 239 18.30 -34.25 9.52
#